data_AF-A0A7E4ZRR8-F1
#
_entry.id   AF-A0A7E4ZRR8-F1
#
_cell.length_a   1.000
_cell.length_b   1.000
_cell.length_c   1.000
_cell.angle_alpha   90.00
_cell.angle_beta   90.00
_cell.angle_gamma   90.00
#
_symmetry.space_group_name_H-M   'P 1'
#
loop_
_entity.id
_entity.type
_entity.pdbx_description
1 polymer ?
#
loop_
_entity_poly.entity_id
_entity_poly.type
_entity_poly.pdbx_seq_one_letter_code
_entity_poly.pdbx_strand_id
1 'polypeptide(L)'
;MTIVYYSFIDPNMVVLLPYVYIIPTVIMYLILLYIFFFSKEKAKFCAAFYKIFIIQSIASIIGTIGFELSFRLPMAPVATPFIKSLPSEGFFPTVIQVILYNGFTVCLLCEALMSFNRATIVFMKMQFDQFWTKAMKYVYFLVFFLPNLITFNLWFQNVTIEPEFRDKPDLGVNWHERSYEYFGFMRTEVAYFIVFAIISVWNLIWNIYTLIYFVKRRNKAQTYTASNTNVELRMFLFSFIMFILQFATTLLSVS
;
A
#
# COMPACT_ATOMS: atom_id res chain seq x y z
N MET A 1 -11.63 27.60 8.22
CA MET A 1 -13.03 27.49 7.78
C MET A 1 -13.25 26.04 7.37
N THR A 2 -13.35 25.15 8.36
CA THR A 2 -13.37 23.69 8.17
C THR A 2 -14.74 23.20 8.59
N ILE A 3 -15.67 23.38 7.65
CA ILE A 3 -16.80 22.52 7.32
C ILE A 3 -17.42 21.73 8.49
N VAL A 4 -18.55 22.28 8.93
CA VAL A 4 -19.60 21.72 9.78
C VAL A 4 -20.31 20.56 9.05
N TYR A 5 -19.68 19.40 8.90
CA TYR A 5 -20.33 18.19 8.34
C TYR A 5 -20.30 16.96 9.27
N TYR A 6 -19.65 17.03 10.43
CA TYR A 6 -19.61 15.90 11.38
C TYR A 6 -20.85 15.77 12.28
N SER A 7 -21.92 16.55 12.08
CA SER A 7 -23.07 16.52 13.00
C SER A 7 -24.09 15.40 12.73
N PHE A 8 -23.96 14.63 11.64
CA PHE A 8 -24.95 13.61 11.27
C PHE A 8 -24.42 12.17 11.23
N ILE A 9 -23.11 11.97 11.31
CA ILE A 9 -22.51 10.63 11.30
C ILE A 9 -21.99 10.37 12.72
N ASP A 10 -22.49 9.30 13.34
CA ASP A 10 -22.00 8.82 14.63
C ASP A 10 -20.45 8.73 14.56
N PRO A 11 -19.69 9.34 15.50
CA PRO A 11 -18.23 9.25 15.52
C PRO A 11 -17.73 7.80 15.41
N ASN A 12 -18.49 6.83 15.92
CA ASN A 12 -18.18 5.41 15.80
C ASN A 12 -18.30 4.89 14.36
N MET A 13 -19.23 5.42 13.55
CA MET A 13 -19.36 5.07 12.13
C MET A 13 -18.19 5.59 11.30
N VAL A 14 -17.65 6.77 11.62
CA VAL A 14 -16.45 7.32 10.96
C VAL A 14 -15.23 6.43 11.20
N VAL A 15 -15.11 5.87 12.41
CA VAL A 15 -14.04 4.92 12.77
C VAL A 15 -14.26 3.54 12.15
N LEU A 16 -15.50 3.05 12.07
CA LEU A 16 -15.82 1.69 11.60
C LEU A 16 -15.85 1.56 10.08
N LEU A 17 -16.27 2.58 9.35
CA LEU A 17 -16.43 2.54 7.89
C LEU A 17 -15.15 2.08 7.14
N PRO A 18 -13.94 2.53 7.51
CA PRO A 18 -12.74 2.09 6.81
C PRO A 18 -12.39 0.61 7.03
N TYR A 19 -12.79 0.00 8.15
CA TYR A 19 -12.57 -1.43 8.41
C TYR A 19 -13.33 -2.32 7.42
N VAL A 20 -14.44 -1.82 6.85
CA VAL A 20 -15.18 -2.50 5.77
C VAL A 20 -14.30 -2.74 4.54
N TYR A 21 -13.30 -1.89 4.31
CA TYR A 21 -12.38 -2.00 3.17
C TYR A 21 -11.04 -2.62 3.57
N ILE A 22 -10.51 -2.29 4.75
CA ILE A 22 -9.20 -2.75 5.22
C ILE A 22 -9.21 -4.26 5.50
N ILE A 23 -10.20 -4.76 6.24
CA ILE A 23 -10.25 -6.17 6.63
C ILE A 23 -10.29 -7.09 5.40
N PRO A 24 -11.20 -6.89 4.41
CA PRO A 24 -11.17 -7.69 3.19
C PRO A 24 -9.86 -7.57 2.42
N THR A 25 -9.27 -6.37 2.36
CA THR A 25 -7.99 -6.14 1.66
C THR A 25 -6.85 -6.93 2.30
N VAL A 26 -6.73 -6.90 3.63
CA VAL A 26 -5.71 -7.66 4.37
C VAL A 26 -5.94 -9.17 4.21
N ILE A 27 -7.19 -9.65 4.34
CA ILE A 27 -7.53 -11.06 4.13
C ILE A 27 -7.13 -11.51 2.72
N MET A 28 -7.42 -10.70 1.70
CA MET A 28 -7.02 -10.99 0.33
C MET A 28 -5.50 -11.10 0.17
N TYR A 29 -4.74 -10.17 0.74
CA TYR A 29 -3.28 -10.26 0.73
C TYR A 29 -2.77 -11.53 1.42
N LEU A 30 -3.35 -11.91 2.57
CA LEU A 30 -2.97 -13.13 3.28
C LEU A 30 -3.28 -14.40 2.46
N ILE A 31 -4.46 -14.48 1.84
CA ILE A 31 -4.83 -15.60 0.96
C ILE A 31 -3.85 -15.71 -0.21
N LEU A 32 -3.47 -14.59 -0.82
CA LEU A 32 -2.51 -14.58 -1.92
C LEU A 32 -1.13 -15.04 -1.50
N LEU A 33 -0.62 -14.52 -0.38
CA LEU A 33 0.65 -14.95 0.18
C LEU A 33 0.62 -16.45 0.47
N TYR A 34 -0.47 -16.96 1.06
CA TYR A 34 -0.67 -18.39 1.27
C TYR A 34 -0.61 -19.17 -0.06
N ILE A 35 -1.33 -18.73 -1.10
CA ILE A 35 -1.30 -19.38 -2.41
C ILE A 35 0.12 -19.36 -2.99
N PHE A 36 0.86 -18.25 -2.92
CA PHE A 36 2.20 -18.16 -3.48
C PHE A 36 3.22 -19.05 -2.75
N PHE A 37 3.16 -19.12 -1.42
CA PHE A 37 4.11 -19.92 -0.63
C PHE A 37 3.78 -21.42 -0.65
N PHE A 38 2.51 -21.79 -0.64
CA PHE A 38 2.05 -23.18 -0.46
C PHE A 38 1.51 -23.84 -1.74
N SER A 39 1.37 -23.14 -2.87
CA SER A 39 0.96 -23.78 -4.12
C SER A 39 2.01 -24.76 -4.62
N LYS A 40 1.56 -25.93 -5.07
CA LYS A 40 2.38 -26.94 -5.75
C LYS A 40 2.87 -26.47 -7.13
N GLU A 41 2.25 -25.44 -7.70
CA GLU A 41 2.55 -24.91 -9.04
C GLU A 41 3.54 -23.74 -9.02
N LYS A 42 4.60 -23.81 -8.19
CA LYS A 42 5.57 -22.70 -7.99
C LYS A 42 6.18 -22.18 -9.30
N ALA A 43 6.36 -23.04 -10.29
CA ALA A 43 6.87 -22.67 -11.61
C ALA A 43 6.00 -21.61 -12.31
N LYS A 44 4.67 -21.61 -12.10
CA LYS A 44 3.75 -20.63 -12.68
C LYS A 44 3.86 -19.24 -12.03
N PHE A 45 4.43 -19.17 -10.82
CA PHE A 45 4.59 -17.93 -10.06
C PHE A 45 6.02 -17.35 -10.10
N CYS A 46 6.88 -17.87 -10.98
CA CYS A 46 8.27 -17.41 -11.08
C CYS A 46 8.44 -16.07 -11.81
N ALA A 47 7.40 -15.55 -12.45
CA ALA A 47 7.44 -14.28 -13.16
C ALA A 47 7.76 -13.11 -12.22
N ALA A 48 8.48 -12.11 -12.74
CA ALA A 48 8.88 -10.93 -11.96
C ALA A 48 7.69 -10.18 -11.35
N PHE A 49 6.55 -10.15 -12.06
CA PHE A 49 5.30 -9.58 -11.55
C PHE A 49 4.93 -10.15 -10.17
N TYR A 50 4.93 -11.48 -10.01
CA TYR A 50 4.55 -12.11 -8.76
C TYR A 50 5.54 -11.84 -7.63
N LYS A 51 6.83 -11.81 -7.95
CA LYS A 51 7.87 -11.47 -6.96
C LYS A 51 7.68 -10.07 -6.40
N ILE A 52 7.38 -9.09 -7.28
CA ILE A 52 7.10 -7.70 -6.87
C ILE A 52 5.80 -7.64 -6.06
N PHE A 53 4.76 -8.33 -6.52
CA PHE A 53 3.46 -8.35 -5.86
C PHE A 53 3.50 -8.98 -4.45
N ILE A 54 4.32 -10.02 -4.23
CA ILE A 54 4.55 -10.59 -2.89
C ILE A 54 5.17 -9.53 -1.96
N ILE A 55 6.19 -8.80 -2.43
CA ILE A 55 6.81 -7.75 -1.61
C ILE A 55 5.79 -6.66 -1.28
N GLN A 56 5.01 -6.22 -2.27
CA GLN A 56 3.94 -5.25 -2.06
C GLN A 56 2.93 -5.74 -1.02
N SER A 57 2.49 -7.01 -1.12
CA SER A 57 1.48 -7.58 -0.21
C SER A 57 1.97 -7.58 1.24
N ILE A 58 3.23 -7.98 1.47
CA ILE A 58 3.85 -7.96 2.79
C ILE A 58 3.95 -6.51 3.30
N ALA A 59 4.45 -5.59 2.47
CA ALA A 59 4.57 -4.19 2.82
C ALA A 59 3.23 -3.52 3.10
N SER A 60 2.17 -3.88 2.36
CA SER A 60 0.81 -3.37 2.57
C SER A 60 0.25 -3.83 3.91
N ILE A 61 0.45 -5.10 4.29
CA ILE A 61 0.04 -5.60 5.61
C ILE A 61 0.80 -4.86 6.72
N ILE A 62 2.12 -4.77 6.61
CA ILE A 62 2.99 -4.09 7.60
C ILE A 62 2.62 -2.60 7.72
N GLY A 63 2.47 -1.91 6.60
CA GLY A 63 2.07 -0.50 6.55
C GLY A 63 0.66 -0.27 7.10
N THR A 64 -0.27 -1.19 6.85
CA THR A 64 -1.62 -1.14 7.44
C THR A 64 -1.55 -1.23 8.96
N ILE A 65 -0.75 -2.15 9.52
CA ILE A 65 -0.56 -2.26 10.98
C ILE A 65 0.02 -0.95 11.54
N GLY A 66 1.03 -0.38 10.88
CA GLY A 66 1.59 0.92 11.25
C GLY A 66 0.52 2.03 11.24
N PHE A 67 -0.35 2.05 10.23
CA PHE A 67 -1.38 3.07 10.07
C PHE A 67 -2.48 2.95 11.13
N GLU A 68 -2.87 1.71 11.46
CA GLU A 68 -3.83 1.43 12.53
C GLU A 68 -3.31 1.95 13.88
N LEU A 69 -2.05 1.66 14.21
CA LEU A 69 -1.43 2.08 15.46
C LEU A 69 -1.20 3.59 15.53
N SER A 70 -0.82 4.23 14.42
CA SER A 70 -0.46 5.65 14.37
C SER A 70 -1.64 6.61 14.23
N PHE A 71 -2.74 6.18 13.61
CA PHE A 71 -3.83 7.10 13.27
C PHE A 71 -5.19 6.62 13.73
N ARG A 72 -5.58 5.38 13.41
CA ARG A 72 -6.97 4.92 13.58
C ARG A 72 -7.33 4.49 14.99
N LEU A 73 -6.53 3.63 15.62
CA LEU A 73 -6.75 3.21 17.01
C LEU A 73 -6.73 4.39 18.00
N PRO A 74 -5.82 5.37 17.87
CA PRO A 74 -5.84 6.59 18.68
C PRO A 74 -7.16 7.38 18.57
N MET A 75 -7.75 7.42 17.38
CA MET A 75 -9.03 8.08 17.13
C MET A 75 -10.25 7.27 17.60
N ALA A 76 -10.08 5.99 17.92
CA ALA A 76 -11.16 5.11 18.36
C ALA A 76 -11.33 5.18 19.90
N PRO A 77 -12.47 5.69 20.42
CA PRO A 77 -12.67 5.80 21.87
C PRO A 77 -12.48 4.48 22.62
N VAL A 78 -12.94 3.38 22.03
CA VAL A 78 -12.82 2.01 22.56
C VAL A 78 -11.37 1.55 22.73
N ALA A 79 -10.45 2.03 21.89
CA ALA A 79 -9.04 1.66 21.93
C ALA A 79 -8.19 2.61 22.81
N THR A 80 -8.78 3.69 23.33
CA THR A 80 -8.09 4.68 24.19
C THR A 80 -7.35 4.06 25.39
N PRO A 81 -7.94 3.11 26.16
CA PRO A 81 -7.23 2.50 27.29
C PRO A 81 -5.99 1.71 26.84
N PHE A 82 -6.08 1.03 25.70
CA PHE A 82 -4.96 0.30 25.11
C PHE A 82 -3.86 1.27 24.66
N ILE A 83 -4.21 2.34 23.92
CA ILE A 83 -3.21 3.33 23.45
C ILE A 83 -2.51 4.01 24.63
N LYS A 84 -3.23 4.34 25.70
CA LYS A 84 -2.65 4.91 26.94
C LYS A 84 -1.71 3.95 27.69
N SER A 85 -1.81 2.64 27.44
CA SER A 85 -0.91 1.64 28.02
C SER A 85 0.42 1.51 27.27
N LEU A 86 0.51 2.05 26.05
CA LEU A 86 1.72 1.99 25.23
C LEU A 86 2.71 3.09 25.63
N PRO A 87 4.03 2.90 25.42
CA PRO A 87 5.00 3.95 25.64
C PRO A 87 4.69 5.16 24.76
N SER A 88 4.45 6.30 25.40
CA SER A 88 4.11 7.55 24.72
C SER A 88 5.30 8.25 24.08
N GLU A 89 6.52 7.84 24.38
CA GLU A 89 7.73 8.46 23.84
C GLU A 89 8.87 7.45 23.65
N GLY A 90 9.86 7.84 22.85
CA GLY A 90 11.08 7.08 22.65
C GLY A 90 10.95 6.03 21.55
N PHE A 91 11.55 4.84 21.77
CA PHE A 91 11.80 3.88 20.70
C PHE A 91 10.53 3.31 20.06
N PHE A 92 9.50 3.03 20.86
CA PHE A 92 8.26 2.41 20.37
C PHE A 92 7.51 3.27 19.33
N PRO A 93 7.16 4.54 19.60
CA PRO A 93 6.50 5.38 18.60
C PRO A 93 7.38 5.65 17.38
N THR A 94 8.70 5.76 17.55
CA THR A 94 9.64 5.89 16.44
C THR A 94 9.60 4.68 15.50
N VAL A 95 9.61 3.46 16.05
CA VAL A 95 9.52 2.23 15.24
C VAL A 95 8.20 2.15 14.48
N ILE A 96 7.09 2.53 15.10
CA ILE A 96 5.78 2.53 14.44
C ILE A 96 5.79 3.49 13.25
N GLN A 97 6.31 4.71 13.41
CA GLN A 97 6.40 5.68 12.33
C GLN A 97 7.32 5.20 11.20
N VAL A 98 8.48 4.60 11.53
CA VAL A 98 9.36 4.01 10.52
C VAL A 98 8.61 2.92 9.75
N ILE A 99 7.93 1.99 10.44
CA ILE A 99 7.15 0.91 9.83
C ILE A 99 6.11 1.47 8.86
N LEU A 100 5.39 2.50 9.30
CA LEU A 100 4.33 3.16 8.54
C LEU A 100 4.87 3.77 7.23
N TYR A 101 5.80 4.71 7.34
CA TYR A 101 6.32 5.44 6.18
C TYR A 101 7.15 4.54 5.25
N ASN A 102 7.90 3.58 5.81
CA ASN A 102 8.66 2.63 5.01
C ASN A 102 7.72 1.68 4.26
N GLY A 103 6.68 1.16 4.93
CA GLY A 103 5.64 0.33 4.31
C GLY A 103 4.96 1.03 3.14
N PHE A 104 4.52 2.29 3.33
CA PHE A 104 3.93 3.08 2.24
C PHE A 104 4.90 3.31 1.08
N THR A 105 6.15 3.66 1.37
CA THR A 105 7.16 3.91 0.34
C THR A 105 7.46 2.64 -0.47
N VAL A 106 7.56 1.48 0.20
CA VAL A 106 7.69 0.17 -0.47
C VAL A 106 6.49 -0.10 -1.37
N CYS A 107 5.26 0.10 -0.88
CA CYS A 107 4.05 -0.12 -1.69
C CYS A 107 4.04 0.74 -2.95
N LEU A 108 4.33 2.03 -2.82
CA LEU A 108 4.43 2.97 -3.95
C LEU A 108 5.45 2.51 -4.99
N LEU A 109 6.65 2.12 -4.56
CA LEU A 109 7.69 1.63 -5.46
C LEU A 109 7.27 0.34 -6.15
N CYS A 110 6.67 -0.60 -5.42
CA CYS A 110 6.15 -1.84 -6.00
C CYS A 110 5.05 -1.56 -7.04
N GLU A 111 4.14 -0.63 -6.80
CA GLU A 111 3.09 -0.25 -7.76
C GLU A 111 3.67 0.36 -9.04
N ALA A 112 4.65 1.24 -8.91
CA ALA A 112 5.37 1.80 -10.05
C ALA A 112 6.11 0.69 -10.83
N LEU A 113 6.78 -0.22 -10.13
CA LEU A 113 7.50 -1.34 -10.74
C LEU A 113 6.58 -2.35 -11.43
N MET A 114 5.41 -2.66 -10.86
CA MET A 114 4.41 -3.50 -11.50
C MET A 114 3.82 -2.85 -12.75
N SER A 115 3.60 -1.53 -12.70
CA SER A 115 3.15 -0.76 -13.85
C SER A 115 4.21 -0.79 -14.95
N PHE A 116 5.48 -0.62 -14.59
CA PHE A 116 6.59 -0.76 -15.52
C PHE A 116 6.72 -2.19 -16.06
N ASN A 117 6.52 -3.21 -15.23
CA ASN A 117 6.47 -4.61 -15.64
C ASN A 117 5.40 -4.83 -16.71
N ARG A 118 4.19 -4.30 -16.51
CA ARG A 118 3.12 -4.35 -17.52
C ARG A 118 3.49 -3.59 -18.78
N ALA A 119 4.06 -2.39 -18.69
CA ALA A 119 4.50 -1.65 -19.86
C ALA A 119 5.53 -2.46 -20.69
N THR A 120 6.52 -3.07 -20.03
CA THR A 120 7.53 -3.88 -20.72
C THR A 120 6.98 -5.13 -21.41
N ILE A 121 5.88 -5.72 -20.93
CA ILE A 121 5.25 -6.87 -21.63
C ILE A 121 4.68 -6.44 -22.99
N VAL A 122 4.20 -5.19 -23.08
CA VAL A 122 3.66 -4.61 -24.31
C VAL A 122 4.78 -4.23 -25.26
N PHE A 123 5.85 -3.59 -24.76
CA PHE A 123 6.92 -3.05 -25.61
C PHE A 123 8.06 -4.03 -25.92
N MET A 124 8.42 -4.92 -25.00
CA MET A 124 9.64 -5.76 -25.07
C MET A 124 9.34 -7.25 -25.04
N LYS A 125 8.34 -7.67 -25.80
CA LYS A 125 7.78 -9.04 -25.76
C LYS A 125 8.80 -10.18 -25.90
N MET A 126 9.79 -10.05 -26.79
CA MET A 126 10.77 -11.14 -27.04
C MET A 126 11.86 -11.23 -25.97
N GLN A 127 12.09 -10.14 -25.23
CA GLN A 127 13.18 -10.03 -24.26
C GLN A 127 12.67 -9.89 -22.83
N PHE A 128 11.35 -9.93 -22.61
CA PHE A 128 10.70 -9.66 -21.33
C PHE A 128 11.30 -10.51 -20.19
N ASP A 129 11.35 -11.83 -20.37
CA ASP A 129 11.85 -12.73 -19.33
C ASP A 129 13.33 -12.51 -19.02
N GLN A 130 14.15 -12.28 -20.05
CA GLN A 130 15.59 -12.03 -19.90
C GLN A 130 15.85 -10.68 -19.21
N PHE A 131 15.11 -9.64 -19.61
CA PHE A 131 15.19 -8.31 -19.01
C PHE A 131 14.84 -8.38 -17.53
N TRP A 132 13.70 -8.97 -17.19
CA TRP A 132 13.25 -9.03 -15.80
C TRP A 132 14.10 -9.94 -14.92
N THR A 133 14.62 -11.06 -15.45
CA THR A 133 15.56 -11.90 -14.70
C THR A 133 16.79 -11.11 -14.26
N LYS A 134 17.33 -10.24 -15.12
CA LYS A 134 18.45 -9.36 -14.78
C LYS A 134 18.03 -8.17 -13.92
N ALA A 135 16.85 -7.59 -14.18
CA ALA A 135 16.36 -6.42 -13.46
C ALA A 135 15.97 -6.72 -12.01
N MET A 136 15.51 -7.94 -11.70
CA MET A 136 15.02 -8.31 -10.37
C MET A 136 16.05 -8.07 -9.25
N LYS A 137 17.36 -8.23 -9.52
CA LYS A 137 18.40 -7.93 -8.52
C LYS A 137 18.41 -6.44 -8.13
N TYR A 138 18.20 -5.55 -9.10
CA TYR A 138 18.11 -4.11 -8.87
C TYR A 138 16.77 -3.74 -8.24
N VAL A 139 15.70 -4.44 -8.60
CA VAL A 139 14.39 -4.29 -7.95
C VAL A 139 14.47 -4.60 -6.46
N TYR A 140 15.10 -5.72 -6.07
CA TYR A 140 15.28 -6.02 -4.64
C TYR A 140 16.10 -4.94 -3.95
N PHE A 141 17.21 -4.50 -4.55
CA PHE A 141 17.99 -3.39 -3.99
C PHE A 141 17.15 -2.13 -3.84
N LEU A 142 16.41 -1.72 -4.87
CA LEU A 142 15.61 -0.51 -4.86
C LEU A 142 14.48 -0.59 -3.84
N VAL A 143 13.78 -1.72 -3.76
CA VAL A 143 12.62 -1.89 -2.87
C VAL A 143 13.04 -2.05 -1.41
N PHE A 144 14.19 -2.65 -1.10
CA PHE A 144 14.64 -2.79 0.29
C PHE A 144 15.55 -1.65 0.77
N PHE A 145 16.33 -1.03 -0.09
CA PHE A 145 17.31 -0.02 0.32
C PHE A 145 16.75 1.42 0.21
N LEU A 146 16.06 1.75 -0.87
CA LEU A 146 15.60 3.12 -1.11
C LEU A 146 14.59 3.61 -0.06
N PRO A 147 13.59 2.81 0.39
CA PRO A 147 12.68 3.24 1.46
C PRO A 147 13.42 3.55 2.75
N ASN A 148 14.44 2.77 3.10
CA ASN A 148 15.26 3.02 4.27
C ASN A 148 16.07 4.31 4.12
N LEU A 149 16.60 4.62 2.93
CA LEU A 149 17.27 5.89 2.67
C LEU A 149 16.33 7.10 2.69
N ILE A 150 15.05 6.93 2.35
CA ILE A 150 14.08 8.03 2.40
C ILE A 150 13.58 8.26 3.83
N THR A 151 13.44 7.18 4.61
CA THR A 151 12.88 7.19 5.96
C THR A 151 13.93 7.16 7.07
N PHE A 152 15.23 7.20 6.75
CA PHE A 152 16.31 7.07 7.74
C PHE A 152 16.25 8.15 8.83
N ASN A 153 15.81 9.34 8.45
CA ASN A 153 15.68 10.49 9.34
C ASN A 153 14.70 10.23 10.48
N LEU A 154 13.68 9.38 10.27
CA LEU A 154 12.70 9.03 11.29
C LEU A 154 13.34 8.32 12.49
N TRP A 155 14.42 7.55 12.29
CA TRP A 155 15.15 6.89 13.37
C TRP A 155 15.77 7.86 14.37
N PHE A 156 16.02 9.09 13.95
CA PHE A 156 16.65 10.13 14.78
C PHE A 156 15.64 11.12 15.34
N GLN A 157 14.34 10.89 15.10
CA GLN A 157 13.27 11.73 15.64
C GLN A 157 12.80 11.19 16.99
N ASN A 158 12.71 12.08 17.97
CA ASN A 158 11.96 11.82 19.20
C ASN A 158 10.47 11.93 18.88
N VAL A 159 9.86 10.82 18.48
CA VAL A 159 8.42 10.75 18.24
C VAL A 159 7.70 10.63 19.58
N THR A 160 6.68 11.46 19.77
CA THR A 160 5.82 11.46 20.96
C THR A 160 4.37 11.20 20.57
N ILE A 161 3.69 10.38 21.35
CA ILE A 161 2.24 10.15 21.29
C ILE A 161 1.64 11.00 22.40
N GLU A 162 1.06 12.14 22.06
CA GLU A 162 0.43 13.00 23.06
C GLU A 162 -1.10 12.92 22.94
N PRO A 163 -1.81 12.38 23.94
CA PRO A 163 -3.27 12.41 23.91
C PRO A 163 -3.76 13.86 23.92
N GLU A 164 -4.23 14.33 22.78
CA GLU A 164 -4.77 15.68 22.65
C GLU A 164 -6.20 15.69 23.19
N PHE A 165 -6.34 16.04 24.47
CA PHE A 165 -7.63 16.36 25.05
C PHE A 165 -8.11 17.68 24.44
N ARG A 166 -8.87 17.64 23.34
CA ARG A 166 -9.90 18.69 23.16
C ARG A 166 -10.81 18.63 24.37
N ASP A 167 -11.46 19.73 24.73
CA ASP A 167 -12.26 19.99 25.96
C ASP A 167 -13.38 18.96 26.33
N LYS A 168 -13.41 17.79 25.69
CA LYS A 168 -14.18 16.60 26.03
C LYS A 168 -13.23 15.41 26.22
N PRO A 169 -13.07 14.88 27.45
CA PRO A 169 -12.09 13.84 27.79
C PRO A 169 -12.27 12.48 27.09
N ASP A 170 -13.34 12.32 26.31
CA ASP A 170 -13.75 11.05 25.69
C ASP A 170 -13.51 10.98 24.16
N LEU A 171 -12.91 12.01 23.55
CA LEU A 171 -12.79 12.13 22.09
C LEU A 171 -11.35 12.13 21.59
N GLY A 172 -10.67 10.99 21.77
CA GLY A 172 -9.50 10.60 20.97
C GLY A 172 -8.12 10.97 21.52
N VAL A 173 -7.13 10.18 21.10
CA VAL A 173 -5.69 10.42 21.23
C VAL A 173 -5.19 10.84 19.85
N ASN A 174 -4.47 11.95 19.74
CA ASN A 174 -3.79 12.33 18.50
C ASN A 174 -2.30 11.99 18.61
N TRP A 175 -1.63 11.76 17.48
CA TRP A 175 -0.17 11.63 17.46
C TRP A 175 0.42 13.00 17.16
N HIS A 176 1.22 13.53 18.08
CA HIS A 176 1.94 14.79 17.88
C HIS A 176 3.41 14.51 17.58
N GLU A 177 3.76 14.54 16.30
CA GLU A 177 5.16 14.54 15.88
C GLU A 177 5.81 15.88 16.26
N ARG A 178 6.57 15.92 17.37
CA ARG A 178 7.35 17.11 17.78
C ARG A 178 8.58 17.40 16.91
N SER A 179 8.76 16.74 15.76
CA SER A 179 9.99 16.89 14.96
C SER A 179 9.87 18.01 13.91
N TYR A 180 10.57 19.11 14.17
CA TYR A 180 10.75 20.28 13.30
C TYR A 180 11.63 20.00 12.06
N GLU A 181 11.22 20.57 10.92
CA GLU A 181 12.05 21.24 9.88
C GLU A 181 12.99 20.52 8.88
N TYR A 182 13.32 19.23 8.95
CA TYR A 182 14.52 18.79 8.18
C TYR A 182 14.42 18.41 6.69
N PHE A 183 13.26 18.18 6.04
CA PHE A 183 13.19 18.03 4.56
C PHE A 183 11.79 18.32 3.99
N GLY A 184 11.61 19.51 3.40
CA GLY A 184 10.29 20.08 3.06
C GLY A 184 9.57 19.56 1.82
N PHE A 185 10.15 18.65 1.01
CA PHE A 185 9.57 18.30 -0.29
C PHE A 185 8.61 17.09 -0.30
N MET A 186 8.67 16.21 0.70
CA MET A 186 7.76 15.06 0.83
C MET A 186 6.82 15.14 2.04
N ARG A 187 6.84 16.22 2.83
CA ARG A 187 6.19 16.23 4.15
C ARG A 187 4.71 16.67 4.16
N THR A 188 4.16 17.12 3.03
CA THR A 188 2.71 17.35 2.99
C THR A 188 2.04 16.02 2.68
N GLU A 189 1.08 15.60 3.51
CA GLU A 189 0.17 14.48 3.20
C GLU A 189 -0.41 14.63 1.79
N VAL A 190 -0.59 15.88 1.35
CA VAL A 190 -0.93 16.29 -0.02
C VAL A 190 0.09 15.83 -1.06
N ALA A 191 1.40 15.99 -0.85
CA ALA A 191 2.42 15.52 -1.81
C ALA A 191 2.44 13.99 -1.91
N TYR A 192 2.34 13.28 -0.79
CA TYR A 192 2.20 11.82 -0.80
C TYR A 192 0.92 11.39 -1.52
N PHE A 193 -0.19 12.06 -1.25
CA PHE A 193 -1.46 11.82 -1.94
C PHE A 193 -1.35 12.07 -3.44
N ILE A 194 -0.73 13.17 -3.87
CA ILE A 194 -0.51 13.49 -5.29
C ILE A 194 0.34 12.43 -5.96
N VAL A 195 1.46 12.04 -5.35
CA VAL A 195 2.35 11.00 -5.89
C VAL A 195 1.61 9.67 -6.00
N PHE A 196 0.88 9.28 -4.96
CA PHE A 196 0.05 8.08 -4.94
C PHE A 196 -1.04 8.12 -6.02
N ALA A 197 -1.73 9.25 -6.18
CA ALA A 197 -2.75 9.45 -7.19
C ALA A 197 -2.16 9.36 -8.62
N ILE A 198 -1.01 9.98 -8.86
CA ILE A 198 -0.31 9.90 -10.15
C ILE A 198 0.08 8.46 -10.47
N ILE A 199 0.69 7.74 -9.53
CA ILE A 199 1.10 6.34 -9.70
C ILE A 199 -0.14 5.46 -9.90
N SER A 200 -1.22 5.72 -9.16
CA SER A 200 -2.48 5.02 -9.28
C SER A 200 -3.11 5.18 -10.66
N VAL A 201 -3.22 6.41 -11.16
CA VAL A 201 -3.71 6.72 -12.51
C VAL A 201 -2.82 6.07 -13.57
N TRP A 202 -1.50 6.14 -13.40
CA TRP A 202 -0.54 5.51 -14.29
C TRP A 202 -0.72 3.99 -14.35
N ASN A 203 -0.91 3.34 -13.21
CA ASN A 203 -1.16 1.91 -13.11
C ASN A 203 -2.49 1.54 -13.77
N LEU A 204 -3.53 2.35 -13.57
CA LEU A 204 -4.83 2.19 -14.24
C LEU A 204 -4.68 2.23 -15.77
N ILE A 205 -3.94 3.21 -16.30
CA ILE A 205 -3.67 3.35 -17.73
C ILE A 205 -3.00 2.07 -18.26
N TRP A 206 -1.90 1.63 -17.65
CA TRP A 206 -1.20 0.43 -18.09
C TRP A 206 -2.03 -0.84 -17.93
N ASN A 207 -2.90 -0.90 -16.92
CA ASN A 207 -3.83 -2.00 -16.76
C ASN A 207 -4.82 -2.08 -17.92
N ILE A 208 -5.46 -0.97 -18.25
CA ILE A 208 -6.41 -0.89 -19.37
C ILE A 208 -5.71 -1.25 -20.68
N TYR A 209 -4.52 -0.69 -20.95
CA TYR A 209 -3.75 -1.00 -22.16
C TYR A 209 -3.38 -2.47 -22.25
N THR A 210 -2.91 -3.06 -21.14
CA THR A 210 -2.54 -4.47 -21.07
C THR A 210 -3.77 -5.35 -21.32
N LEU A 211 -4.92 -5.03 -20.73
CA LEU A 211 -6.17 -5.74 -20.96
C LEU A 211 -6.61 -5.66 -22.43
N ILE A 212 -6.65 -4.47 -23.03
CA ILE A 212 -7.00 -4.28 -24.44
C ILE A 212 -6.07 -5.10 -25.35
N TYR A 213 -4.77 -5.08 -25.05
CA TYR A 213 -3.78 -5.85 -25.77
C TYR A 213 -4.05 -7.36 -25.66
N PHE A 214 -4.32 -7.86 -24.46
CA PHE A 214 -4.66 -9.28 -24.24
C PHE A 214 -5.95 -9.69 -24.95
N VAL A 215 -7.02 -8.89 -24.87
CA VAL A 215 -8.29 -9.19 -25.56
C VAL A 215 -8.10 -9.22 -27.08
N LYS A 216 -7.41 -8.22 -27.66
CA LYS A 216 -7.10 -8.20 -29.10
C LYS A 216 -6.25 -9.39 -29.54
N ARG A 217 -5.30 -9.83 -28.70
CA ARG A 217 -4.43 -10.97 -28.99
C ARG A 217 -5.16 -12.31 -28.86
N ARG A 218 -6.06 -12.46 -27.89
CA ARG A 218 -6.92 -13.65 -27.72
C ARG A 218 -7.76 -13.92 -28.97
N ASN A 219 -8.25 -12.87 -29.61
CA ASN A 219 -9.01 -12.97 -30.86
C ASN A 219 -8.13 -13.39 -32.06
N LYS A 220 -6.80 -13.28 -31.97
CA LYS A 220 -5.84 -13.61 -33.04
C LYS A 220 -5.05 -14.90 -32.81
N ALA A 221 -4.99 -15.42 -31.59
CA ALA A 221 -4.15 -16.57 -31.24
C ALA A 221 -5.00 -17.69 -30.61
N GLN A 222 -5.52 -18.59 -31.44
CA GLN A 222 -6.22 -19.82 -31.03
C GLN A 222 -5.27 -20.90 -30.46
N THR A 223 -3.96 -20.67 -30.37
CA THR A 223 -2.98 -21.78 -30.25
C THR A 223 -1.88 -21.60 -29.19
N TYR A 224 -2.02 -20.69 -28.23
CA TYR A 224 -1.12 -20.62 -27.07
C TYR A 224 -1.88 -20.99 -25.79
N THR A 225 -1.62 -22.21 -25.30
CA THR A 225 -2.07 -22.83 -24.03
C THR A 225 -3.02 -21.99 -23.18
N ALA A 226 -4.33 -22.20 -23.36
CA ALA A 226 -5.41 -21.49 -22.67
C ALA A 226 -5.30 -21.45 -21.14
N SER A 227 -4.58 -22.40 -20.53
CA SER A 227 -4.31 -22.46 -19.08
C SER A 227 -3.57 -21.23 -18.55
N ASN A 228 -2.42 -20.87 -19.14
CA ASN A 228 -1.57 -19.81 -18.58
C ASN A 228 -2.20 -18.42 -18.81
N THR A 229 -2.82 -18.22 -19.98
CA THR A 229 -3.56 -16.98 -20.30
C THR A 229 -4.72 -16.74 -19.35
N ASN A 230 -5.41 -17.79 -18.89
CA ASN A 230 -6.49 -17.67 -17.92
C ASN A 230 -6.01 -17.33 -16.52
N VAL A 231 -4.84 -17.86 -16.10
CA VAL A 231 -4.22 -17.51 -14.82
C VAL A 231 -3.79 -16.05 -14.84
N GLU A 232 -3.13 -15.60 -15.91
CA GLU A 232 -2.73 -14.20 -16.07
C GLU A 232 -3.94 -13.25 -16.06
N LEU A 233 -5.03 -13.60 -16.76
CA LEU A 233 -6.25 -12.79 -16.77
C LEU A 233 -6.92 -12.72 -15.39
N ARG A 234 -7.01 -13.84 -14.66
CA ARG A 234 -7.57 -13.87 -13.31
C ARG A 234 -6.74 -13.02 -12.35
N MET A 235 -5.42 -13.10 -12.44
CA MET A 235 -4.51 -12.30 -11.61
C MET A 235 -4.52 -10.82 -12.00
N PHE A 236 -4.72 -10.51 -13.29
CA PHE A 236 -4.96 -9.15 -13.74
C PHE A 236 -6.23 -8.57 -13.12
N LEU A 237 -7.36 -9.26 -13.27
CA LEU A 237 -8.64 -8.84 -12.67
C LEU A 237 -8.52 -8.68 -11.16
N PHE A 238 -7.81 -9.60 -10.51
CA PHE A 238 -7.54 -9.53 -9.08
C PHE A 238 -6.74 -8.27 -8.71
N SER A 239 -5.63 -8.00 -9.39
CA SER A 239 -4.83 -6.80 -9.15
C SER A 239 -5.60 -5.49 -9.41
N PHE A 240 -6.56 -5.53 -10.35
CA PHE A 240 -7.44 -4.41 -10.64
C PHE A 240 -8.47 -4.19 -9.53
N ILE A 241 -9.02 -5.27 -8.96
CA ILE A 241 -9.89 -5.20 -7.78
C ILE A 241 -9.11 -4.65 -6.58
N MET A 242 -7.89 -5.15 -6.33
CA MET A 242 -7.02 -4.64 -5.27
C MET A 242 -6.74 -3.14 -5.45
N PHE A 243 -6.46 -2.71 -6.68
CA PHE A 243 -6.28 -1.30 -7.01
C PHE A 243 -7.53 -0.47 -6.68
N ILE A 244 -8.73 -0.93 -7.05
CA ILE A 244 -9.98 -0.21 -6.73
C ILE A 244 -10.17 -0.10 -5.22
N LEU A 245 -9.91 -1.17 -4.46
CA LEU A 245 -10.05 -1.17 -3.01
C LEU A 245 -9.05 -0.22 -2.34
N GLN A 246 -7.79 -0.22 -2.80
CA GLN A 246 -6.76 0.70 -2.31
C GLN A 246 -7.10 2.15 -2.64
N PHE A 247 -7.57 2.42 -3.86
CA PHE A 247 -8.00 3.75 -4.28
C PHE A 247 -9.19 4.25 -3.45
N ALA A 248 -10.20 3.40 -3.23
CA ALA A 248 -11.34 3.72 -2.37
C ALA A 248 -10.91 4.00 -0.91
N THR A 249 -10.00 3.18 -0.37
CA THR A 249 -9.45 3.38 0.97
C THR A 249 -8.71 4.71 1.08
N THR A 250 -7.95 5.07 0.04
CA THR A 250 -7.21 6.34 -0.01
C THR A 250 -8.16 7.53 -0.07
N LEU A 251 -9.21 7.47 -0.90
CA LEU A 251 -10.23 8.52 -0.95
C LEU A 251 -10.92 8.73 0.40
N LEU A 252 -11.24 7.64 1.11
CA LEU A 252 -11.86 7.68 2.44
C LEU A 252 -10.91 8.15 3.55
N SER A 253 -9.59 8.10 3.33
CA SER A 253 -8.61 8.58 4.30
C SER A 253 -8.34 10.09 4.22
N VAL A 254 -8.74 10.73 3.12
CA VAL A 254 -8.56 12.18 2.89
C VAL A 254 -9.83 12.97 3.21
N SER A 255 -10.97 12.29 3.38
CA SER A 255 -12.29 12.87 3.73
C SER A 255 -12.51 12.96 5.24
#